data_AF-A0A934R3W6-F1
#
_entry.id   AF-A0A934R3W6-F1
#
_cell.length_a   1.000
_cell.length_b   1.000
_cell.length_c   1.000
_cell.angle_alpha   90.00
_cell.angle_beta   90.00
_cell.angle_gamma   90.00
#
_symmetry.space_group_name_H-M   'P 1'
#
loop_
_entity.id
_entity.type
_entity.pdbx_description
1 polymer ?
#
loop_
_entity_poly.entity_id
_entity_poly.type
_entity_poly.pdbx_seq_one_letter_code
_entity_poly.pdbx_strand_id
1 'polypeptide(L)'
;MSADPKETAVPLAEISQGPNAFEAFLDRNQKGLVAFAAALALGAAGVVVYRGIAQGTREAAGAALVKAESSAAYQAVADGHADTSAAGSALVLLANQQWIVNEKDNSVATLQKFISTYPEHPAIYSAKANLGSKLMALGKTGDATKILEELVSTPEAKYIAPFALVSLGDIAKTGGDLAKAEESYKKVQSDYPDSPFSQTASQRLLVLKAKSPLEIEPPPAPPAPPAPGGAGAPPSLTPAPTSVVPSLEVPVEPPVQAPVEEPAAPKP
;
A
#
# COMPACT_ATOMS: atom_id res chain seq x y z
N MET A 1 63.97 -46.46 74.29
CA MET A 1 62.72 -46.86 73.61
C MET A 1 61.60 -46.01 74.18
N SER A 2 60.95 -45.28 73.28
CA SER A 2 59.62 -44.64 73.38
C SER A 2 59.40 -43.55 74.44
N ALA A 3 59.59 -42.31 74.00
CA ALA A 3 58.88 -41.15 74.53
C ALA A 3 57.43 -41.15 74.00
N ASP A 4 56.47 -40.85 74.87
CA ASP A 4 55.05 -40.76 74.51
C ASP A 4 54.48 -39.49 75.18
N PRO A 5 54.52 -38.33 74.51
CA PRO A 5 53.76 -37.17 74.96
C PRO A 5 52.37 -37.25 74.34
N LYS A 6 51.35 -37.51 75.17
CA LYS A 6 49.96 -37.23 74.80
C LYS A 6 49.77 -35.71 74.73
N GLU A 7 50.12 -35.15 73.59
CA GLU A 7 49.81 -33.78 73.21
C GLU A 7 48.34 -33.73 72.78
N THR A 8 47.44 -33.41 73.70
CA THR A 8 46.06 -33.08 73.35
C THR A 8 46.08 -31.74 72.62
N ALA A 9 46.09 -31.80 71.29
CA ALA A 9 45.92 -30.64 70.43
C ALA A 9 44.61 -29.93 70.82
N VAL A 10 44.72 -28.78 71.47
CA VAL A 10 43.61 -27.84 71.63
C VAL A 10 43.38 -27.24 70.25
N PRO A 11 42.18 -27.37 69.64
CA PRO A 11 41.94 -26.76 68.34
C PRO A 11 42.13 -25.24 68.47
N LEU A 12 43.09 -24.70 67.71
CA LEU A 12 43.27 -23.25 67.54
C LEU A 12 41.98 -22.70 66.95
N ALA A 13 41.26 -21.91 67.76
CA ALA A 13 40.20 -20.98 67.41
C ALA A 13 39.36 -21.37 66.17
N GLU A 14 38.15 -21.87 66.41
CA GLU A 14 37.08 -21.82 65.42
C GLU A 14 37.00 -20.38 64.88
N ILE A 15 37.29 -20.19 63.59
CA ILE A 15 37.00 -18.93 62.91
C ILE A 15 35.48 -18.86 62.84
N SER A 16 34.86 -18.32 63.89
CA SER A 16 33.46 -17.96 63.89
C SER A 16 33.30 -16.82 62.89
N GLN A 17 33.07 -17.16 61.63
CA GLN A 17 32.57 -16.20 60.65
C GLN A 17 31.15 -15.87 61.08
N GLY A 18 30.99 -14.79 61.85
CA GLY A 18 29.69 -14.23 62.15
C GLY A 18 28.90 -13.95 60.86
N PRO A 19 27.56 -13.86 60.93
CA PRO A 19 26.71 -13.77 59.75
C PRO A 19 27.21 -12.66 58.82
N ASN A 20 27.39 -13.02 57.55
CA ASN A 20 27.91 -12.11 56.53
C ASN A 20 26.98 -10.89 56.42
N ALA A 21 27.52 -9.68 56.20
CA ALA A 21 26.72 -8.45 56.09
C ALA A 21 25.61 -8.57 55.01
N PHE A 22 25.86 -9.37 53.98
CA PHE A 22 24.88 -9.71 52.95
C PHE A 22 23.73 -10.59 53.47
N GLU A 23 24.02 -11.60 54.29
CA GLU A 23 23.01 -12.47 54.90
C GLU A 23 22.13 -11.68 55.88
N ALA A 24 22.74 -10.84 56.72
CA ALA A 24 22.01 -9.96 57.61
C ALA A 24 21.10 -8.96 56.85
N PHE A 25 21.52 -8.50 55.67
CA PHE A 25 20.68 -7.69 54.79
C PHE A 25 19.50 -8.48 54.22
N LEU A 26 19.72 -9.70 53.73
CA LEU A 26 18.67 -10.56 53.19
C LEU A 26 17.63 -10.89 54.25
N ASP A 27 18.06 -11.30 55.45
CA ASP A 27 17.15 -11.63 56.55
C ASP A 27 16.34 -10.42 57.01
N ARG A 28 17.00 -9.26 57.17
CA ARG A 28 16.33 -8.01 57.56
C ARG A 28 15.29 -7.56 56.52
N ASN A 29 15.55 -7.80 55.24
CA ASN A 29 14.68 -7.34 54.14
C ASN A 29 13.87 -8.48 53.50
N GLN A 30 13.88 -9.69 54.05
CA GLN A 30 13.37 -10.90 53.41
C GLN A 30 11.92 -10.74 52.93
N LYS A 31 11.04 -10.21 53.79
CA LYS A 31 9.62 -9.98 53.43
C LYS A 31 9.47 -8.97 52.28
N GLY A 32 10.29 -7.93 52.25
CA GLY A 32 10.30 -6.92 51.19
C GLY A 32 10.82 -7.49 49.86
N LEU A 33 11.88 -8.29 49.91
CA LEU A 33 12.45 -8.95 48.74
C LEU A 33 11.50 -10.00 48.14
N VAL A 34 10.83 -10.80 48.99
CA VAL A 34 9.81 -11.75 48.53
C VAL A 34 8.62 -11.01 47.90
N ALA A 35 8.13 -9.94 48.53
CA ALA A 35 7.05 -9.13 47.97
C ALA A 35 7.45 -8.49 46.63
N PHE A 36 8.67 -7.97 46.53
CA PHE A 36 9.22 -7.40 45.29
C PHE A 36 9.34 -8.47 44.19
N ALA A 37 9.90 -9.64 44.49
CA ALA A 37 10.00 -10.75 43.55
C ALA A 37 8.63 -11.23 43.07
N ALA A 38 7.64 -11.33 43.98
CA ALA A 38 6.27 -11.67 43.64
C ALA A 38 5.62 -10.61 42.72
N ALA A 39 5.82 -9.33 43.01
CA ALA A 39 5.34 -8.24 42.17
C ALA A 39 5.97 -8.27 40.77
N LEU A 40 7.28 -8.55 40.66
CA LEU A 40 7.96 -8.72 39.38
C LEU A 40 7.42 -9.93 38.60
N ALA A 41 7.17 -11.06 39.27
CA ALA A 41 6.61 -12.25 38.64
C ALA A 41 5.19 -12.00 38.09
N LEU A 42 4.34 -11.30 38.87
CA LEU A 42 3.00 -10.91 38.43
C LEU A 42 3.06 -9.92 37.26
N GLY A 43 3.97 -8.95 37.30
CA GLY A 43 4.21 -8.02 36.20
C GLY A 43 4.63 -8.75 34.92
N ALA A 44 5.58 -9.69 35.02
CA ALA A 44 6.02 -10.51 33.89
C ALA A 44 4.89 -11.38 33.34
N ALA A 45 4.10 -12.04 34.20
CA ALA A 45 2.94 -12.82 33.79
C ALA A 45 1.90 -11.95 33.05
N GLY A 46 1.63 -10.74 33.57
CA GLY A 46 0.77 -9.77 32.91
C GLY A 46 1.27 -9.38 31.52
N VAL A 47 2.58 -9.16 31.35
CA VAL A 47 3.18 -8.86 30.04
C VAL A 47 3.05 -10.04 29.08
N VAL A 48 3.27 -11.28 29.55
CA VAL A 48 3.12 -12.49 28.70
C VAL A 48 1.68 -12.67 28.24
N VAL A 49 0.70 -12.55 29.15
CA VAL A 49 -0.73 -12.64 28.81
C VAL A 49 -1.14 -11.54 27.83
N TYR A 50 -0.73 -10.29 28.10
CA TYR A 50 -1.02 -9.16 27.22
C TYR A 50 -0.43 -9.37 25.82
N ARG A 51 0.84 -9.79 25.73
CA ARG A 51 1.48 -10.08 24.45
C ARG A 51 0.82 -11.25 23.71
N GLY A 52 0.41 -12.29 24.42
CA GLY A 52 -0.30 -13.44 23.85
C GLY A 52 -1.63 -13.05 23.23
N ILE A 53 -2.46 -12.28 23.95
CA ILE A 53 -3.73 -11.76 23.43
C ILE A 53 -3.47 -10.86 22.22
N ALA A 54 -2.55 -9.90 22.35
CA ALA A 54 -2.24 -8.97 21.25
C ALA A 54 -1.69 -9.69 20.01
N GLN A 55 -0.89 -10.74 20.19
CA GLN A 55 -0.41 -11.58 19.09
C GLN A 55 -1.57 -12.34 18.44
N GLY A 56 -2.43 -13.00 19.22
CA GLY A 56 -3.61 -13.69 18.68
C GLY A 56 -4.54 -12.76 17.89
N THR A 57 -4.79 -11.54 18.39
CA THR A 57 -5.56 -10.53 17.66
C THR A 57 -4.90 -10.15 16.33
N ARG A 58 -3.57 -9.95 16.31
CA ARG A 58 -2.83 -9.64 15.06
C ARG A 58 -2.88 -10.77 14.05
N GLU A 59 -2.75 -12.02 14.50
CA GLU A 59 -2.83 -13.21 13.65
C GLU A 59 -4.23 -13.36 13.04
N ALA A 60 -5.28 -13.21 13.86
CA ALA A 60 -6.66 -13.23 13.39
C ALA A 60 -6.95 -12.11 12.39
N ALA A 61 -6.48 -10.88 12.67
CA ALA A 61 -6.64 -9.74 11.77
C ALA A 61 -5.92 -9.97 10.44
N GLY A 62 -4.70 -10.52 10.48
CA GLY A 62 -3.95 -10.88 9.28
C GLY A 62 -4.65 -11.95 8.44
N ALA A 63 -5.17 -13.00 9.08
CA ALA A 63 -5.94 -14.04 8.39
C ALA A 63 -7.23 -13.50 7.76
N ALA A 64 -7.95 -12.63 8.49
CA ALA A 64 -9.15 -11.97 7.99
C ALA A 64 -8.84 -11.06 6.78
N LEU A 65 -7.74 -10.31 6.84
CA LEU A 65 -7.27 -9.47 5.72
C LEU A 65 -6.96 -10.29 4.48
N VAL A 66 -6.26 -11.43 4.62
CA VAL A 66 -5.91 -12.31 3.50
C VAL A 66 -7.16 -12.89 2.83
N LYS A 67 -8.23 -13.15 3.60
CA LYS A 67 -9.50 -13.66 3.08
C LYS A 67 -10.38 -12.57 2.46
N ALA A 68 -10.09 -11.29 2.71
CA ALA A 68 -10.95 -10.19 2.27
C ALA A 68 -10.73 -9.88 0.78
N GLU A 69 -11.82 -9.89 0.00
CA GLU A 69 -11.81 -9.66 -1.45
C GLU A 69 -12.84 -8.61 -1.91
N SER A 70 -13.50 -7.92 -0.98
CA SER A 70 -14.55 -6.94 -1.27
C SER A 70 -14.45 -5.73 -0.36
N SER A 71 -15.04 -4.60 -0.77
CA SER A 71 -15.12 -3.39 0.05
C SER A 71 -15.73 -3.69 1.42
N ALA A 72 -16.80 -4.48 1.49
CA ALA A 72 -17.43 -4.86 2.75
C ALA A 72 -16.50 -5.72 3.63
N ALA A 73 -15.76 -6.65 3.04
CA ALA A 73 -14.81 -7.48 3.79
C ALA A 73 -13.64 -6.65 4.35
N TYR A 74 -13.06 -5.74 3.55
CA TYR A 74 -12.01 -4.85 4.03
C TYR A 74 -12.50 -3.91 5.14
N GLN A 75 -13.71 -3.37 5.00
CA GLN A 75 -14.34 -2.55 6.03
C GLN A 75 -14.52 -3.34 7.33
N ALA A 76 -14.99 -4.58 7.26
CA ALA A 76 -15.14 -5.45 8.43
C ALA A 76 -13.81 -5.73 9.14
N VAL A 77 -12.72 -5.94 8.39
CA VAL A 77 -11.38 -6.09 8.97
C VAL A 77 -10.92 -4.81 9.65
N ALA A 78 -11.13 -3.66 9.00
CA ALA A 78 -10.75 -2.36 9.55
C ALA A 78 -11.48 -2.03 10.86
N ASP A 79 -12.78 -2.31 10.93
CA ASP A 79 -13.60 -2.01 12.11
C ASP A 79 -13.43 -3.04 13.23
N GLY A 80 -13.22 -4.31 12.88
CA GLY A 80 -13.07 -5.40 13.85
C GLY A 80 -11.68 -5.52 14.50
N HIS A 81 -10.65 -4.92 13.88
CA HIS A 81 -9.25 -5.07 14.30
C HIS A 81 -8.48 -3.75 14.32
N ALA A 82 -9.15 -2.65 14.71
CA ALA A 82 -8.65 -1.28 14.56
C ALA A 82 -7.26 -1.00 15.16
N ASP A 83 -6.81 -1.76 16.18
CA ASP A 83 -5.50 -1.62 16.81
C ASP A 83 -4.36 -2.38 16.09
N THR A 84 -4.65 -3.01 14.95
CA THR A 84 -3.68 -3.83 14.21
C THR A 84 -3.20 -3.17 12.93
N SER A 85 -1.98 -3.52 12.49
CA SER A 85 -1.47 -3.12 11.17
C SER A 85 -2.34 -3.70 10.03
N ALA A 86 -2.99 -4.85 10.24
CA ALA A 86 -3.85 -5.46 9.25
C ALA A 86 -5.09 -4.60 8.97
N ALA A 87 -5.69 -3.95 9.98
CA ALA A 87 -6.77 -2.98 9.77
C ALA A 87 -6.30 -1.77 8.96
N GLY A 88 -5.10 -1.24 9.23
CA GLY A 88 -4.53 -0.18 8.41
C GLY A 88 -4.35 -0.59 6.94
N SER A 89 -3.80 -1.78 6.70
CA SER A 89 -3.70 -2.37 5.36
C SER A 89 -5.07 -2.56 4.70
N ALA A 90 -6.08 -2.99 5.46
CA ALA A 90 -7.45 -3.13 4.98
C ALA A 90 -8.03 -1.79 4.50
N LEU A 91 -7.79 -0.68 5.21
CA LEU A 91 -8.23 0.64 4.77
C LEU A 91 -7.57 1.06 3.45
N VAL A 92 -6.28 0.78 3.26
CA VAL A 92 -5.59 1.09 1.99
C VAL A 92 -6.21 0.28 0.83
N LEU A 93 -6.47 -1.01 1.05
CA LEU A 93 -7.10 -1.88 0.04
C LEU A 93 -8.55 -1.48 -0.22
N LEU A 94 -9.31 -1.15 0.82
CA LEU A 94 -10.67 -0.62 0.72
C LEU A 94 -10.69 0.64 -0.14
N ALA A 95 -9.79 1.59 0.12
CA ALA A 95 -9.73 2.81 -0.67
C ALA A 95 -9.44 2.53 -2.14
N ASN A 96 -8.58 1.56 -2.45
CA ASN A 96 -8.33 1.16 -3.84
C ASN A 96 -9.58 0.55 -4.48
N GLN A 97 -10.27 -0.33 -3.78
CA GLN A 97 -11.50 -0.95 -4.27
C GLN A 97 -12.61 0.08 -4.50
N GLN A 98 -12.83 0.99 -3.54
CA GLN A 98 -13.79 2.09 -3.65
C GLN A 98 -13.56 2.91 -4.92
N TRP A 99 -12.31 3.19 -5.27
CA TRP A 99 -11.99 3.92 -6.49
C TRP A 99 -12.32 3.15 -7.77
N ILE A 100 -12.05 1.83 -7.79
CA ILE A 100 -12.38 0.96 -8.91
C ILE A 100 -13.90 0.90 -9.13
N VAL A 101 -14.68 0.84 -8.05
CA VAL A 101 -16.16 0.86 -8.12
C VAL A 101 -16.76 2.27 -8.21
N ASN A 102 -15.96 3.27 -8.60
CA ASN A 102 -16.36 4.67 -8.81
C ASN A 102 -16.83 5.44 -7.56
N GLU A 103 -16.59 4.93 -6.36
CA GLU A 103 -16.77 5.64 -5.10
C GLU A 103 -15.55 6.51 -4.76
N LYS A 104 -15.25 7.50 -5.62
CA LYS A 104 -14.00 8.26 -5.55
C LYS A 104 -13.84 9.09 -4.28
N ASP A 105 -14.92 9.72 -3.79
CA ASP A 105 -14.86 10.50 -2.55
C ASP A 105 -14.68 9.61 -1.31
N ASN A 106 -15.34 8.44 -1.28
CA ASN A 106 -15.11 7.45 -0.22
C ASN A 106 -13.65 6.98 -0.22
N SER A 107 -13.07 6.72 -1.39
CA SER A 107 -11.65 6.34 -1.53
C SER A 107 -10.71 7.37 -0.89
N VAL A 108 -10.94 8.65 -1.15
CA VAL A 108 -10.17 9.75 -0.56
C VAL A 108 -10.35 9.80 0.95
N ALA A 109 -11.60 9.74 1.44
CA ALA A 109 -11.90 9.77 2.86
C ALA A 109 -11.27 8.58 3.61
N THR A 110 -11.30 7.38 3.02
CA THR A 110 -10.69 6.18 3.58
C THR A 110 -9.17 6.30 3.69
N LEU A 111 -8.49 6.84 2.66
CA LEU A 111 -7.04 7.10 2.75
C LEU A 111 -6.70 8.15 3.80
N GLN A 112 -7.50 9.22 3.91
CA GLN A 112 -7.32 10.22 4.95
C GLN A 112 -7.49 9.62 6.36
N LYS A 113 -8.51 8.77 6.56
CA LYS A 113 -8.70 8.01 7.80
C LYS A 113 -7.45 7.17 8.09
N PHE A 114 -6.99 6.38 7.12
CA PHE A 114 -5.77 5.58 7.27
C PHE A 114 -4.55 6.43 7.70
N ILE A 115 -4.27 7.52 7.00
CA ILE A 115 -3.13 8.40 7.29
C ILE A 115 -3.22 8.99 8.70
N SER A 116 -4.42 9.36 9.14
CA SER A 116 -4.64 9.92 10.48
C SER A 116 -4.56 8.89 11.61
N THR A 117 -5.03 7.66 11.36
CA THR A 117 -5.18 6.63 12.40
C THR A 117 -3.94 5.74 12.50
N TYR A 118 -3.18 5.56 11.41
CA TYR A 118 -2.03 4.66 11.36
C TYR A 118 -0.75 5.35 10.85
N PRO A 119 -0.26 6.42 11.51
CA PRO A 119 0.90 7.19 11.06
C PRO A 119 2.20 6.37 10.99
N GLU A 120 2.33 5.34 11.83
CA GLU A 120 3.50 4.45 11.88
C GLU A 120 3.40 3.24 10.94
N HIS A 121 2.33 3.14 10.13
CA HIS A 121 2.13 1.98 9.27
C HIS A 121 3.16 1.93 8.14
N PRO A 122 3.71 0.75 7.77
CA PRO A 122 4.71 0.65 6.70
C PRO A 122 4.27 1.22 5.35
N ALA A 123 2.96 1.24 5.09
CA ALA A 123 2.37 1.79 3.87
C ALA A 123 2.10 3.31 3.90
N ILE A 124 2.48 4.03 4.96
CA ILE A 124 2.07 5.43 5.17
C ILE A 124 2.44 6.34 3.99
N TYR A 125 3.68 6.28 3.49
CA TYR A 125 4.12 7.13 2.39
C TYR A 125 3.54 6.70 1.04
N SER A 126 3.36 5.40 0.83
CA SER A 126 2.67 4.87 -0.35
C SER A 126 1.20 5.28 -0.37
N ALA A 127 0.52 5.31 0.78
CA ALA A 127 -0.86 5.77 0.90
C ALA A 127 -1.00 7.28 0.69
N LYS A 128 -0.05 8.08 1.20
CA LYS A 128 0.03 9.52 0.89
C LYS A 128 0.22 9.76 -0.61
N ALA A 129 1.10 9.02 -1.27
CA ALA A 129 1.28 9.12 -2.72
C ALA A 129 0.00 8.75 -3.49
N ASN A 130 -0.68 7.68 -3.04
CA ASN A 130 -1.96 7.25 -3.57
C ASN A 130 -3.05 8.33 -3.41
N LEU A 131 -3.14 8.93 -2.21
CA LEU A 131 -4.05 10.04 -1.94
C LEU A 131 -3.76 11.24 -2.86
N GLY A 132 -2.48 11.63 -2.99
CA GLY A 132 -2.05 12.68 -3.91
C GLY A 132 -2.48 12.41 -5.35
N SER A 133 -2.25 11.20 -5.86
CA SER A 133 -2.66 10.79 -7.21
C SER A 133 -4.17 10.88 -7.43
N LYS A 134 -4.96 10.40 -6.46
CA LYS A 134 -6.43 10.45 -6.53
C LYS A 134 -6.95 11.89 -6.47
N LEU A 135 -6.35 12.74 -5.64
CA LEU A 135 -6.68 14.16 -5.58
C LEU A 135 -6.37 14.87 -6.91
N MET A 136 -5.25 14.55 -7.55
CA MET A 136 -4.94 15.05 -8.91
C MET A 136 -6.02 14.63 -9.91
N ALA A 137 -6.40 13.36 -9.91
CA ALA A 137 -7.44 12.84 -10.80
C ALA A 137 -8.83 13.45 -10.56
N LEU A 138 -9.08 13.97 -9.35
CA LEU A 138 -10.28 14.72 -9.00
C LEU A 138 -10.17 16.24 -9.23
N GLY A 139 -9.05 16.72 -9.78
CA GLY A 139 -8.80 18.14 -9.99
C GLY A 139 -8.53 18.93 -8.70
N LYS A 140 -8.40 18.26 -7.55
CA LYS A 140 -8.05 18.86 -6.25
C LYS A 140 -6.54 19.09 -6.17
N THR A 141 -6.00 19.84 -7.13
CA THR A 141 -4.55 20.03 -7.34
C THR A 141 -3.86 20.65 -6.14
N GLY A 142 -4.49 21.63 -5.47
CA GLY A 142 -3.92 22.27 -4.28
C GLY A 142 -3.69 21.29 -3.10
N ASP A 143 -4.64 20.39 -2.87
CA ASP A 143 -4.50 19.37 -1.82
C ASP A 143 -3.49 18.29 -2.21
N ALA A 144 -3.48 17.90 -3.49
CA ALA A 144 -2.46 16.98 -4.01
C ALA A 144 -1.05 17.56 -3.86
N THR A 145 -0.83 18.82 -4.22
CA THR A 145 0.46 19.50 -4.12
C THR A 145 1.01 19.44 -2.70
N LYS A 146 0.20 19.77 -1.69
CA LYS A 146 0.63 19.74 -0.28
C LYS A 146 1.17 18.37 0.13
N ILE A 147 0.44 17.30 -0.20
CA ILE A 147 0.83 15.93 0.16
C ILE A 147 2.08 15.49 -0.60
N LEU A 148 2.20 15.85 -1.88
CA LEU A 148 3.36 15.48 -2.69
C LEU A 148 4.61 16.26 -2.26
N GLU A 149 4.49 17.54 -1.92
CA GLU A 149 5.60 18.34 -1.36
C GLU A 149 6.07 17.78 -0.02
N GLU A 150 5.15 17.38 0.85
CA GLU A 150 5.47 16.70 2.12
C GLU A 150 6.30 15.43 1.86
N LEU A 151 5.87 14.58 0.91
CA LEU A 151 6.61 13.36 0.54
C LEU A 151 8.02 13.65 0.03
N VAL A 152 8.21 14.69 -0.79
CA VAL A 152 9.53 15.09 -1.28
C VAL A 152 10.43 15.57 -0.15
N SER A 153 9.86 16.24 0.86
CA SER A 153 10.61 16.75 2.02
C SER A 153 10.91 15.70 3.09
N THR A 154 10.27 14.53 3.03
CA THR A 154 10.38 13.48 4.06
C THR A 154 11.48 12.46 3.71
N PRO A 155 12.57 12.35 4.50
CA PRO A 155 13.67 11.42 4.21
C PRO A 155 13.25 9.95 4.15
N GLU A 156 12.35 9.52 5.01
CA GLU A 156 11.82 8.15 5.08
C GLU A 156 10.97 7.80 3.84
N ALA A 157 10.46 8.81 3.14
CA ALA A 157 9.72 8.68 1.89
C ALA A 157 10.60 8.73 0.64
N LYS A 158 11.94 8.71 0.77
CA LYS A 158 12.88 8.82 -0.36
C LYS A 158 12.59 7.85 -1.51
N TYR A 159 12.10 6.64 -1.21
CA TYR A 159 11.77 5.64 -2.22
C TYR A 159 10.57 6.03 -3.12
N ILE A 160 9.64 6.86 -2.62
CA ILE A 160 8.45 7.33 -3.35
C ILE A 160 8.56 8.80 -3.78
N ALA A 161 9.53 9.55 -3.26
CA ALA A 161 9.83 10.92 -3.65
C ALA A 161 9.92 11.16 -5.19
N PRO A 162 10.53 10.29 -6.03
CA PRO A 162 10.58 10.55 -7.47
C PRO A 162 9.20 10.49 -8.14
N PHE A 163 8.27 9.66 -7.65
CA PHE A 163 6.86 9.70 -8.08
C PHE A 163 6.22 11.05 -7.73
N ALA A 164 6.49 11.56 -6.52
CA ALA A 164 5.94 12.83 -6.07
C ALA A 164 6.48 14.02 -6.88
N LEU A 165 7.77 14.02 -7.20
CA LEU A 165 8.41 15.04 -8.05
C LEU A 165 7.86 15.05 -9.48
N VAL A 166 7.70 13.89 -10.12
CA VAL A 166 7.06 13.82 -11.45
C VAL A 166 5.63 14.36 -11.38
N SER A 167 4.89 13.99 -10.34
CA SER A 167 3.51 14.43 -10.14
C SER A 167 3.41 15.95 -9.92
N LEU A 168 4.32 16.54 -9.13
CA LEU A 168 4.43 17.99 -8.94
C LEU A 168 4.79 18.71 -10.24
N GLY A 169 5.67 18.12 -11.05
CA GLY A 169 5.98 18.62 -12.38
C GLY A 169 4.76 18.60 -13.31
N ASP A 170 3.98 17.52 -13.30
CA ASP A 170 2.75 17.38 -14.09
C ASP A 170 1.68 18.41 -13.65
N ILE A 171 1.56 18.67 -12.34
CA ILE A 171 0.71 19.75 -11.80
C ILE A 171 1.19 21.12 -12.29
N ALA A 172 2.49 21.42 -12.17
CA ALA A 172 3.06 22.70 -12.58
C ALA A 172 2.88 22.95 -14.09
N LYS A 173 3.13 21.92 -14.91
CA LYS A 173 2.91 21.96 -16.36
C LYS A 173 1.46 22.29 -16.69
N THR A 174 0.52 21.60 -16.05
CA THR A 174 -0.92 21.84 -16.27
C THR A 174 -1.35 23.24 -15.83
N GLY A 175 -0.71 23.77 -14.78
CA GLY A 175 -0.88 25.15 -14.33
C GLY A 175 -0.18 26.21 -15.19
N GLY A 176 0.55 25.82 -16.24
CA GLY A 176 1.30 26.72 -17.12
C GLY A 176 2.67 27.14 -16.63
N ASP A 177 3.09 26.70 -15.44
CA ASP A 177 4.42 26.95 -14.89
C ASP A 177 5.43 25.92 -15.42
N LEU A 178 5.83 26.10 -16.67
CA LEU A 178 6.79 25.21 -17.33
C LEU A 178 8.18 25.24 -16.67
N ALA A 179 8.53 26.34 -15.99
CA ALA A 179 9.82 26.45 -15.30
C ALA A 179 9.85 25.54 -14.06
N LYS A 180 8.81 25.59 -13.22
CA LYS A 180 8.67 24.70 -12.06
C LYS A 180 8.50 23.23 -12.47
N ALA A 181 7.84 22.99 -13.60
CA ALA A 181 7.75 21.64 -14.17
C ALA A 181 9.13 21.10 -14.57
N GLU A 182 9.91 21.91 -15.31
CA GLU A 182 11.27 21.56 -15.74
C GLU A 182 12.18 21.27 -14.53
N GLU A 183 12.14 22.12 -13.50
CA GLU A 183 12.89 21.94 -12.26
C GLU A 183 12.55 20.60 -11.59
N SER A 184 11.26 20.29 -11.44
CA SER A 184 10.80 19.07 -10.78
C SER A 184 11.28 17.82 -11.51
N TYR A 185 11.17 17.78 -12.84
CA TYR A 185 11.63 16.63 -13.63
C TYR A 185 13.16 16.49 -13.62
N LYS A 186 13.91 17.60 -13.72
CA LYS A 186 15.39 17.55 -13.62
C LYS A 186 15.85 17.05 -12.26
N LYS A 187 15.13 17.41 -11.19
CA LYS A 187 15.42 16.91 -9.85
C LYS A 187 15.28 15.39 -9.76
N VAL A 188 14.31 14.79 -10.46
CA VAL A 188 14.20 13.32 -10.56
C VAL A 188 15.43 12.72 -11.22
N GLN A 189 15.88 13.27 -12.35
CA GLN A 189 17.05 12.76 -13.07
C GLN A 189 18.35 12.89 -12.26
N SER A 190 18.50 13.98 -11.51
CA SER A 190 19.68 14.27 -10.68
C SER A 190 19.71 13.40 -9.41
N ASP A 191 18.63 13.40 -8.65
CA ASP A 191 18.62 12.87 -7.28
C ASP A 191 18.20 11.39 -7.24
N TYR A 192 17.56 10.91 -8.31
CA TYR A 192 17.00 9.55 -8.43
C TYR A 192 17.28 8.91 -9.79
N PRO A 193 18.54 8.86 -10.27
CA PRO A 193 18.87 8.38 -11.63
C PRO A 193 18.44 6.94 -11.89
N ASP A 194 18.50 6.07 -10.87
CA ASP A 194 18.13 4.64 -10.96
C ASP A 194 16.62 4.39 -10.79
N SER A 195 15.84 5.43 -10.51
CA SER A 195 14.39 5.28 -10.35
C SER A 195 13.72 5.04 -11.72
N PRO A 196 12.71 4.16 -11.81
CA PRO A 196 11.88 4.04 -13.01
C PRO A 196 11.26 5.38 -13.45
N PHE A 197 11.03 6.30 -12.51
CA PHE A 197 10.49 7.63 -12.78
C PHE A 197 11.51 8.57 -13.44
N SER A 198 12.81 8.26 -13.43
CA SER A 198 13.84 9.03 -14.14
C SER A 198 13.60 9.02 -15.66
N GLN A 199 13.22 7.86 -16.20
CA GLN A 199 12.83 7.76 -17.61
C GLN A 199 11.54 8.54 -17.90
N THR A 200 10.55 8.46 -17.01
CA THR A 200 9.31 9.26 -17.14
C THR A 200 9.60 10.76 -17.13
N ALA A 201 10.43 11.23 -16.20
CA ALA A 201 10.85 12.63 -16.13
C ALA A 201 11.59 13.08 -17.40
N SER A 202 12.46 12.22 -17.94
CA SER A 202 13.15 12.47 -19.21
C SER A 202 12.16 12.67 -20.36
N GLN A 203 11.16 11.79 -20.48
CA GLN A 203 10.11 11.90 -21.49
C GLN A 203 9.27 13.17 -21.32
N ARG A 204 8.92 13.53 -20.07
CA ARG A 204 8.19 14.76 -19.76
C ARG A 204 8.97 16.01 -20.18
N LEU A 205 10.28 16.04 -19.94
CA LEU A 205 11.17 17.13 -20.37
C LEU A 205 11.21 17.30 -21.89
N LEU A 206 11.29 16.19 -22.65
CA LEU A 206 11.34 16.23 -24.12
C LEU A 206 10.12 16.94 -24.72
N VAL A 207 8.94 16.70 -24.16
CA VAL A 207 7.68 17.27 -24.66
C VAL A 207 7.23 18.52 -23.91
N LEU A 208 8.00 19.00 -22.92
CA LEU A 208 7.56 20.07 -22.02
C LEU A 208 7.34 21.39 -22.77
N LYS A 209 8.21 21.71 -23.74
CA LYS A 209 8.16 22.91 -24.56
C LYS A 209 7.74 22.64 -26.01
N ALA A 210 7.33 21.39 -26.30
CA ALA A 210 6.82 21.05 -27.62
C ALA A 210 5.48 21.77 -27.84
N LYS A 211 5.34 22.46 -28.97
CA LYS A 211 4.05 23.01 -29.40
C LYS A 211 3.18 21.87 -29.94
N SER A 212 1.88 21.91 -29.66
CA SER A 212 0.92 20.97 -30.26
C SER A 212 1.03 21.01 -31.78
N PRO A 213 1.13 19.86 -32.47
CA PRO A 213 1.05 19.81 -33.92
C PRO A 213 -0.24 20.51 -34.37
N LEU A 214 -0.13 21.46 -35.29
CA LEU A 214 -1.29 22.13 -35.85
C LEU A 214 -2.06 21.11 -36.70
N GLU A 215 -3.34 20.91 -36.41
CA GLU A 215 -4.23 20.15 -37.28
C GLU A 215 -4.43 20.94 -38.57
N ILE A 216 -3.75 20.50 -39.64
CA ILE A 216 -4.01 21.02 -40.98
C ILE A 216 -5.34 20.40 -41.39
N GLU A 217 -6.37 21.23 -41.60
CA GLU A 217 -7.64 20.75 -42.17
C GLU A 217 -7.31 19.92 -43.42
N PRO A 218 -7.88 18.70 -43.56
CA PRO A 218 -7.65 17.90 -44.75
C PRO A 218 -7.97 18.77 -45.97
N PRO A 219 -7.11 18.81 -47.01
CA PRO A 219 -7.36 19.61 -48.18
C PRO A 219 -8.76 19.31 -48.72
N PRO A 220 -9.51 20.33 -49.17
CA PRO A 220 -10.90 20.15 -49.60
C PRO A 220 -10.99 18.97 -50.56
N ALA A 221 -11.91 18.04 -50.27
CA ALA A 221 -12.09 16.85 -51.08
C ALA A 221 -12.21 17.26 -52.56
N PRO A 222 -11.49 16.59 -53.48
CA PRO A 222 -11.60 16.86 -54.90
C PRO A 222 -13.09 16.86 -55.30
N PRO A 223 -13.53 17.78 -56.18
CA PRO A 223 -14.92 17.79 -56.61
C PRO A 223 -15.29 16.40 -57.13
N ALA A 224 -16.38 15.85 -56.59
CA ALA A 224 -16.86 14.53 -56.99
C ALA A 224 -16.97 14.49 -58.52
N PRO A 225 -16.38 13.49 -59.19
CA PRO A 225 -16.52 13.37 -60.64
C PRO A 225 -18.01 13.34 -60.98
N PRO A 226 -18.44 14.01 -62.08
CA PRO A 226 -19.84 14.05 -62.45
C PRO A 226 -20.36 12.62 -62.58
N ALA A 227 -21.47 12.34 -61.88
CA ALA A 227 -22.12 11.04 -61.94
C ALA A 227 -22.37 10.67 -63.42
N PRO A 228 -21.90 9.51 -63.91
CA PRO A 228 -22.19 9.11 -65.27
C PRO A 228 -23.69 8.81 -65.38
N GLY A 229 -24.41 9.70 -66.05
CA GLY A 229 -25.75 9.43 -66.58
C GLY A 229 -25.67 8.22 -67.50
N GLY A 230 -26.44 7.20 -67.16
CA GLY A 230 -26.28 5.86 -67.71
C GLY A 230 -26.59 5.72 -69.20
N ALA A 231 -25.93 4.74 -69.82
CA ALA A 231 -26.54 3.65 -70.59
C ALA A 231 -25.41 2.88 -71.31
N GLY A 232 -25.34 1.56 -71.09
CA GLY A 232 -24.49 0.66 -71.86
C GLY A 232 -23.82 -0.40 -71.01
N ALA A 233 -24.49 -1.54 -70.83
CA ALA A 233 -23.88 -2.74 -70.26
C ALA A 233 -22.73 -3.24 -71.16
N PRO A 234 -21.53 -3.54 -70.61
CA PRO A 234 -20.53 -4.35 -71.31
C PRO A 234 -20.68 -5.85 -70.98
N PRO A 235 -20.14 -6.74 -71.82
CA PRO A 235 -20.52 -8.16 -71.88
C PRO A 235 -19.99 -8.99 -70.72
N SER A 236 -20.78 -10.00 -70.35
CA SER A 236 -20.44 -11.04 -69.37
C SER A 236 -19.24 -11.87 -69.83
N LEU A 237 -18.17 -11.88 -69.04
CA LEU A 237 -17.21 -12.98 -69.03
C LEU A 237 -17.10 -13.46 -67.58
N THR A 238 -17.54 -14.70 -67.39
CA THR A 238 -17.54 -15.48 -66.16
C THR A 238 -16.16 -15.56 -65.50
N PRO A 239 -16.13 -15.71 -64.17
CA PRO A 239 -15.15 -16.61 -63.58
C PRO A 239 -15.79 -17.59 -62.59
N ALA A 240 -15.27 -18.81 -62.59
CA ALA A 240 -15.37 -19.79 -61.50
C ALA A 240 -14.03 -20.54 -61.43
N PRO A 241 -13.60 -21.12 -60.29
CA PRO A 241 -13.99 -20.85 -58.90
C PRO A 241 -12.80 -20.76 -57.90
N THR A 242 -13.12 -20.25 -56.70
CA THR A 242 -12.52 -20.44 -55.35
C THR A 242 -11.01 -20.54 -55.13
N SER A 243 -10.49 -19.68 -54.24
CA SER A 243 -9.78 -20.13 -53.03
C SER A 243 -9.95 -19.12 -51.90
N VAL A 244 -10.35 -19.69 -50.76
CA VAL A 244 -10.74 -19.06 -49.52
C VAL A 244 -9.51 -18.61 -48.73
N VAL A 245 -9.54 -17.41 -48.16
CA VAL A 245 -8.81 -17.11 -46.91
C VAL A 245 -9.76 -16.29 -46.01
N PRO A 246 -10.07 -16.74 -44.79
CA PRO A 246 -11.14 -16.15 -43.97
C PRO A 246 -10.65 -14.91 -43.21
N SER A 247 -11.52 -13.89 -43.18
CA SER A 247 -11.44 -12.75 -42.26
C SER A 247 -11.87 -13.23 -40.87
N LEU A 248 -11.03 -13.01 -39.86
CA LEU A 248 -11.38 -13.25 -38.46
C LEU A 248 -12.26 -12.09 -37.97
N GLU A 249 -13.57 -12.26 -38.08
CA GLU A 249 -14.56 -11.42 -37.43
C GLU A 249 -14.80 -11.97 -36.01
N VAL A 250 -14.52 -11.14 -35.00
CA VAL A 250 -14.80 -11.46 -33.60
C VAL A 250 -16.30 -11.25 -33.33
N PRO A 251 -17.06 -12.27 -32.90
CA PRO A 251 -18.49 -12.16 -32.69
C PRO A 251 -18.86 -11.29 -31.47
N VAL A 252 -19.87 -10.44 -31.67
CA VAL A 252 -20.62 -9.77 -30.60
C VAL A 252 -21.63 -10.77 -30.01
N GLU A 253 -21.55 -11.01 -28.70
CA GLU A 253 -22.41 -11.93 -27.97
C GLU A 253 -23.74 -11.24 -27.56
N PRO A 254 -24.92 -11.87 -27.77
CA PRO A 254 -26.22 -11.34 -27.32
C PRO A 254 -26.51 -11.67 -25.83
N PRO A 255 -27.48 -10.99 -25.18
CA PRO A 255 -27.67 -11.02 -23.73
C PRO A 255 -28.28 -12.33 -23.21
N VAL A 256 -27.76 -12.82 -22.07
CA VAL A 256 -28.29 -13.99 -21.34
C VAL A 256 -29.51 -13.59 -20.50
N GLN A 257 -30.59 -14.36 -20.67
CA GLN A 257 -31.86 -14.25 -19.95
C GLN A 257 -31.73 -14.71 -18.48
N ALA A 258 -32.54 -14.10 -17.60
CA ALA A 258 -32.66 -14.45 -16.19
C ALA A 258 -33.25 -15.87 -15.97
N PRO A 259 -32.87 -16.59 -14.90
CA PRO A 259 -33.45 -17.89 -14.60
C PRO A 259 -34.90 -17.78 -14.11
N VAL A 260 -35.76 -18.61 -14.69
CA VAL A 260 -37.12 -18.90 -14.21
C VAL A 260 -37.02 -19.86 -13.02
N GLU A 261 -37.69 -19.49 -11.94
CA GLU A 261 -37.83 -20.26 -10.70
C GLU A 261 -38.87 -21.38 -10.91
N GLU A 262 -38.50 -22.65 -10.68
CA GLU A 262 -39.43 -23.80 -10.70
C GLU A 262 -39.56 -24.37 -9.27
N PRO A 263 -40.77 -24.68 -8.78
CA PRO A 263 -41.02 -24.89 -7.36
C PRO A 263 -40.62 -26.28 -6.86
N ALA A 264 -40.14 -26.31 -5.61
CA ALA A 264 -39.74 -27.52 -4.91
C ALA A 264 -40.94 -28.44 -4.60
N ALA A 265 -40.81 -29.73 -4.96
CA ALA A 265 -41.65 -30.81 -4.46
C ALA A 265 -41.11 -31.33 -3.11
N PRO A 266 -41.98 -31.72 -2.16
CA PRO A 266 -41.57 -32.14 -0.82
C PRO A 266 -41.17 -33.62 -0.81
N LYS A 267 -40.30 -34.01 0.12
CA LYS A 267 -39.96 -35.41 0.38
C LYS A 267 -39.88 -35.71 1.89
N PRO A 268 -40.04 -36.99 2.27
CA PRO A 268 -40.77 -37.46 3.46
C PRO A 268 -40.02 -37.37 4.78
#